data_AF-A0AAU5RAW6-F1
#
_entry.id   AF-A0AAU5RAW6-F1
#
_cell.length_a   1.000
_cell.length_b   1.000
_cell.length_c   1.000
_cell.angle_alpha   90.00
_cell.angle_beta   90.00
_cell.angle_gamma   90.00
#
_symmetry.space_group_name_H-M   'P 1'
#
loop_
_entity.id
_entity.type
_entity.pdbx_description
1 polymer ?
#
loop_
_entity_poly.entity_id
_entity_poly.type
_entity_poly.pdbx_seq_one_letter_code
_entity_poly.pdbx_strand_id
1 'polypeptide(L)'
;MTAKRSLDLALGSVLLALASPALVLGALTLALRPGRRPGGVLRRDIRTGLGGRPFELRSLRTRRLRLDLLSRLPHVVRGELSLVGPAPLAPGDPAAEGPGGRNWRQELRPGLTGLAQVRARSGMPWDEPALLDAYYAEHHGTGLDLAILAQSARIQLRTALHGLARRRKAHLSDTNHRLPRYSTAE
;
A
#
# COMPACT_ATOMS: atom_id res chain seq x y z
N MET A 1 15.09 14.29 17.06
CA MET A 1 14.15 13.43 16.29
C MET A 1 12.74 13.72 16.77
N THR A 2 11.77 13.94 15.88
CA THR A 2 10.35 14.09 16.27
C THR A 2 9.77 12.74 16.70
N ALA A 3 8.79 12.73 17.62
CA ALA A 3 8.16 11.51 18.12
C ALA A 3 7.54 10.63 17.01
N LYS A 4 7.01 11.28 15.97
CA LYS A 4 6.51 10.61 14.76
C LYS A 4 7.62 9.83 14.03
N ARG A 5 8.82 10.42 13.90
CA ARG A 5 9.93 9.77 13.20
C ARG A 5 10.48 8.57 13.99
N SER A 6 10.53 8.64 15.32
CA SER A 6 10.91 7.46 16.12
C SER A 6 9.90 6.32 15.94
N LEU A 7 8.60 6.64 15.89
CA LEU A 7 7.54 5.64 15.64
C LEU A 7 7.67 5.02 14.25
N ASP A 8 7.87 5.83 13.20
CA ASP A 8 8.09 5.36 11.83
C ASP A 8 9.28 4.42 11.73
N LEU A 9 10.40 4.78 12.36
CA LEU A 9 11.62 4.00 12.30
C LEU A 9 11.46 2.68 13.07
N ALA A 10 10.89 2.72 14.27
CA ALA A 10 10.68 1.54 15.10
C ALA A 10 9.70 0.57 14.45
N LEU A 11 8.48 1.01 14.14
CA LEU A 11 7.47 0.16 13.52
C LEU A 11 7.86 -0.23 12.10
N GLY A 12 8.44 0.69 11.31
CA GLY A 12 8.91 0.40 9.96
C GLY A 12 10.00 -0.68 9.92
N SER A 13 10.95 -0.64 10.86
CA SER A 13 12.00 -1.65 10.96
C SER A 13 11.45 -3.01 11.39
N VAL A 14 10.56 -3.03 12.39
CA VAL A 14 9.90 -4.27 12.84
C VAL A 14 9.08 -4.89 11.70
N LEU A 15 8.25 -4.10 11.02
CA LEU A 15 7.45 -4.57 9.89
C LEU A 15 8.33 -5.05 8.74
N LEU A 16 9.45 -4.38 8.46
CA LEU A 16 10.38 -4.79 7.41
C LEU A 16 11.04 -6.13 7.76
N ALA A 17 11.51 -6.31 8.99
CA ALA A 17 12.10 -7.55 9.45
C ALA A 17 11.10 -8.72 9.31
N LEU A 18 9.87 -8.54 9.79
CA LEU A 18 8.80 -9.54 9.69
C LEU A 18 8.40 -9.83 8.23
N ALA A 19 8.33 -8.81 7.38
CA ALA A 19 7.96 -8.97 5.98
C ALA A 19 9.10 -9.51 5.09
N SER A 20 10.35 -9.41 5.55
CA SER A 20 11.54 -9.73 4.75
C SER A 20 11.52 -11.13 4.11
N PRO A 21 11.10 -12.23 4.79
CA PRO A 21 11.10 -13.55 4.16
C PRO A 21 10.09 -13.61 3.00
N ALA A 22 8.90 -13.02 3.19
CA ALA A 22 7.87 -12.98 2.17
C ALA A 22 8.27 -12.08 0.98
N LEU A 23 8.99 -10.98 1.23
CA LEU A 23 9.53 -10.12 0.19
C LEU A 23 10.61 -10.81 -0.64
N VAL A 24 11.52 -11.55 0.01
CA VAL A 24 12.57 -12.34 -0.68
C VAL A 24 11.94 -13.44 -1.53
N LEU A 25 11.01 -14.21 -0.98
CA LEU A 25 10.28 -15.24 -1.75
C LEU A 25 9.47 -14.62 -2.89
N GLY A 26 8.81 -13.49 -2.66
CA GLY A 26 8.10 -12.73 -3.69
C GLY A 26 9.03 -12.27 -4.82
N ALA A 27 10.19 -11.75 -4.47
CA ALA A 27 11.21 -11.34 -5.44
C ALA A 27 11.77 -12.55 -6.22
N LEU A 28 12.07 -13.66 -5.54
CA LEU A 28 12.60 -14.88 -6.14
C LEU A 28 11.60 -15.51 -7.11
N THR A 29 10.33 -15.63 -6.70
CA THR A 29 9.26 -16.14 -7.57
C THR A 29 9.00 -15.27 -8.79
N LEU A 30 9.23 -13.95 -8.71
CA LEU A 30 9.21 -13.06 -9.86
C LEU A 30 10.50 -13.17 -10.70
N ALA A 31 11.62 -13.50 -10.07
CA ALA A 31 12.91 -13.64 -10.71
C ALA A 31 13.03 -14.90 -11.56
N LEU A 32 12.46 -16.00 -11.10
CA LEU A 32 12.55 -17.32 -11.73
C LEU A 32 11.41 -17.60 -12.73
N ARG A 33 10.53 -16.63 -13.03
CA ARG A 33 9.41 -16.84 -13.96
C ARG A 33 9.85 -16.86 -15.42
N PRO A 34 9.56 -17.93 -16.19
CA PRO A 34 9.77 -17.96 -17.64
C PRO A 34 8.91 -16.93 -18.38
N GLY A 35 9.38 -16.42 -19.52
CA GLY A 35 8.61 -15.48 -20.36
C GLY A 35 8.48 -14.07 -19.78
N ARG A 36 9.52 -13.60 -19.09
CA ARG A 36 9.53 -12.32 -18.36
C ARG A 36 9.17 -11.15 -19.28
N ARG A 37 8.13 -10.39 -18.92
CA ARG A 37 7.89 -9.08 -19.55
C ARG A 37 9.10 -8.17 -19.29
N PRO A 38 9.53 -7.36 -20.27
CA PRO A 38 10.57 -6.35 -20.05
C PRO A 38 10.12 -5.42 -18.90
N GLY A 39 10.93 -5.32 -17.83
CA GLY A 39 10.60 -4.48 -16.67
C GLY A 39 11.01 -4.97 -15.27
N GLY A 40 11.73 -6.09 -15.13
CA GLY A 40 12.41 -6.50 -13.89
C GLY A 40 11.52 -7.00 -12.74
N VAL A 41 12.10 -7.18 -11.54
CA VAL A 41 11.39 -7.58 -10.30
C VAL A 41 10.66 -6.41 -9.65
N LEU A 42 11.28 -5.23 -9.71
CA LEU A 42 10.84 -4.00 -9.05
C LEU A 42 10.28 -3.03 -10.08
N ARG A 43 9.13 -2.43 -9.78
CA ARG A 43 8.65 -1.20 -10.41
C ARG A 43 9.38 -0.03 -9.77
N ARG A 44 9.76 0.93 -10.60
CA ARG A 44 10.44 2.17 -10.22
C ARG A 44 9.55 3.32 -10.67
N ASP A 45 9.10 4.13 -9.72
CA ASP A 45 8.28 5.31 -9.99
C ASP A 45 8.96 6.51 -9.32
N ILE A 46 9.17 7.63 -10.03
CA ILE A 46 9.65 8.86 -9.38
C ILE A 46 8.50 9.50 -8.61
N ARG A 47 8.75 9.87 -7.35
CA ARG A 47 7.77 10.48 -6.46
C ARG A 47 8.37 11.68 -5.75
N THR A 48 7.52 12.63 -5.39
CA THR A 48 7.91 13.82 -4.63
C THR A 48 7.91 13.48 -3.14
N GLY A 49 9.05 13.70 -2.47
CA GLY A 49 9.26 13.49 -1.05
C GLY A 49 9.33 14.80 -0.24
N LEU A 50 9.89 14.70 0.97
CA LEU A 50 10.08 15.84 1.86
C LEU A 50 10.93 16.94 1.21
N GLY A 51 10.53 18.19 1.39
CA GLY A 51 11.14 19.38 0.80
C GLY A 51 10.99 19.45 -0.71
N GLY A 52 9.99 18.76 -1.28
CA GLY A 52 9.80 18.69 -2.73
C GLY A 52 10.84 17.84 -3.46
N ARG A 53 11.72 17.14 -2.74
CA ARG A 53 12.83 16.38 -3.34
C ARG A 53 12.29 15.12 -4.04
N PRO A 54 12.57 14.91 -5.33
CA PRO A 54 12.18 13.67 -5.99
C PRO A 54 13.01 12.51 -5.45
N PHE A 55 12.37 11.35 -5.29
CA PHE A 55 13.04 10.09 -4.98
C PHE A 55 12.45 8.94 -5.81
N GLU A 56 13.26 7.91 -6.03
CA GLU A 56 12.84 6.73 -6.79
C GLU A 56 12.12 5.75 -5.86
N LEU A 57 10.79 5.70 -5.94
CA LEU A 57 9.99 4.73 -5.17
C LEU A 57 10.07 3.35 -5.84
N ARG A 58 10.61 2.37 -5.11
CA ARG A 58 10.71 0.98 -5.56
C ARG A 58 9.61 0.13 -4.93
N SER A 59 9.00 -0.72 -5.74
CA SER A 59 8.01 -1.69 -5.25
C SER A 59 8.02 -2.99 -6.04
N LEU A 60 7.71 -4.12 -5.40
CA LEU A 60 7.60 -5.41 -6.08
C LEU A 60 6.47 -5.38 -7.11
N ARG A 61 6.72 -5.97 -8.29
CA ARG A 61 5.74 -6.07 -9.38
C ARG A 61 4.71 -7.18 -9.16
N THR A 62 4.11 -7.24 -7.97
CA THR A 62 3.07 -8.21 -7.65
C THR A 62 2.08 -7.62 -6.65
N ARG A 63 0.79 -7.83 -6.90
CA ARG A 63 -0.28 -7.45 -5.95
C ARG A 63 -0.63 -8.57 -4.98
N ARG A 64 0.05 -9.74 -5.08
CA ARG A 64 -0.20 -10.88 -4.19
C ARG A 64 0.26 -10.53 -2.78
N LEU A 65 -0.56 -10.85 -1.79
CA LEU A 65 -0.29 -10.62 -0.37
C LEU A 65 0.14 -9.18 -0.02
N ARG A 66 -0.22 -8.19 -0.86
CA ARG A 66 0.19 -6.78 -0.69
C ARG A 66 1.72 -6.60 -0.61
N LEU A 67 2.49 -7.49 -1.24
CA LEU A 67 3.95 -7.41 -1.25
C LEU A 67 4.46 -6.14 -1.96
N ASP A 68 3.68 -5.57 -2.88
CA ASP A 68 3.94 -4.26 -3.48
C ASP A 68 3.97 -3.13 -2.44
N LEU A 69 3.08 -3.15 -1.44
CA LEU A 69 3.09 -2.19 -0.34
C LEU A 69 4.25 -2.44 0.62
N LEU A 70 4.41 -3.69 1.06
CA LEU A 70 5.45 -4.07 2.04
C LEU A 70 6.86 -3.84 1.51
N SER A 71 7.08 -4.02 0.20
CA SER A 71 8.37 -3.76 -0.44
C SER A 71 8.82 -2.30 -0.39
N ARG A 72 7.93 -1.38 0.01
CA ARG A 72 8.24 0.04 0.19
C ARG A 72 8.74 0.39 1.60
N LEU A 73 8.64 -0.54 2.56
CA LEU A 73 9.13 -0.33 3.94
C LEU A 73 10.60 0.11 4.04
N PRO A 74 11.54 -0.32 3.17
CA PRO A 74 12.90 0.22 3.17
C PRO A 74 12.96 1.75 2.97
N HIS A 75 12.02 2.34 2.23
CA HIS A 75 11.94 3.79 2.05
C HIS A 75 11.51 4.52 3.33
N VAL A 76 10.73 3.85 4.21
CA VAL A 76 10.38 4.38 5.54
C VAL A 76 11.62 4.43 6.42
N VAL A 77 12.38 3.34 6.46
CA VAL A 77 13.63 3.24 7.24
C VAL A 77 14.63 4.29 6.76
N ARG A 78 14.81 4.45 5.43
CA ARG A 78 15.67 5.49 4.83
C ARG A 78 15.21 6.93 5.07
N GLY A 79 13.92 7.13 5.37
CA GLY A 79 13.35 8.46 5.63
C GLY A 79 12.84 9.20 4.41
N GLU A 80 12.68 8.50 3.30
CA GLU A 80 12.02 8.98 2.09
C GLU A 80 10.48 8.92 2.25
N LEU A 81 10.00 7.91 2.98
CA LEU A 81 8.58 7.74 3.35
C LEU A 81 8.36 7.82 4.87
N SER A 82 7.12 8.07 5.22
CA SER A 82 6.53 7.87 6.55
C SER A 82 5.60 6.64 6.51
N LEU A 83 5.29 6.02 7.66
CA LEU A 83 4.24 4.99 7.69
C LEU A 83 2.88 5.61 7.38
N VAL A 84 2.62 6.78 7.98
CA VAL A 84 1.39 7.56 7.78
C VAL A 84 1.74 8.93 7.23
N GLY A 85 1.10 9.31 6.13
CA GLY A 85 1.29 10.59 5.49
C GLY A 85 0.45 10.77 4.23
N PRO A 86 0.57 11.93 3.58
CA PRO A 86 -0.12 12.21 2.31
C PRO A 86 0.30 11.23 1.22
N ALA A 87 -0.54 11.08 0.19
CA ALA A 87 -0.21 10.19 -0.92
C ALA A 87 1.09 10.62 -1.65
N PRO A 88 2.00 9.68 -1.99
CA PRO A 88 3.18 9.98 -2.79
C PRO A 88 2.78 10.29 -4.24
N LEU A 89 2.78 11.57 -4.59
CA LEU A 89 2.46 12.04 -5.95
C LEU A 89 3.70 12.03 -6.85
N ALA A 90 3.48 12.00 -8.16
CA ALA A 90 4.56 12.16 -9.13
C ALA A 90 4.98 13.65 -9.20
N PRO A 91 6.22 13.96 -9.59
CA PRO A 91 6.59 15.32 -10.00
C PRO A 91 5.69 15.79 -11.15
N GLY A 92 5.24 17.04 -11.16
CA GLY A 92 4.31 17.54 -12.20
C GLY A 92 2.84 17.20 -11.95
N ASP A 93 2.50 16.48 -10.87
CA ASP A 93 1.11 16.18 -10.55
C ASP A 93 0.36 17.48 -10.18
N PRO A 94 -0.76 17.81 -10.85
CA PRO A 94 -1.54 19.02 -10.55
C PRO A 94 -1.98 19.10 -9.08
N ALA A 95 -2.19 17.96 -8.40
CA ALA A 95 -2.54 17.92 -6.99
C ALA A 95 -1.34 18.24 -6.06
N ALA A 96 -0.11 18.07 -6.55
CA ALA A 96 1.11 18.50 -5.86
C ALA A 96 1.45 19.97 -6.16
N GLU A 97 1.16 20.42 -7.39
CA GLU A 97 1.50 21.75 -7.89
C GLU A 97 0.35 22.76 -7.80
N GLY A 98 -0.80 22.41 -7.22
CA GLY A 98 -1.89 23.37 -7.02
C GLY A 98 -1.55 24.45 -5.97
N PRO A 99 -2.18 25.64 -6.03
CA PRO A 99 -2.03 26.70 -5.02
C PRO A 99 -2.29 26.25 -3.58
N GLY A 100 -3.14 25.23 -3.38
CA GLY A 100 -3.43 24.65 -2.06
C GLY A 100 -2.60 23.42 -1.68
N GLY A 101 -1.79 22.86 -2.60
CA GLY A 101 -1.03 21.63 -2.36
C GLY A 101 0.47 21.85 -2.14
N ARG A 102 1.05 22.89 -2.74
CA ARG A 102 2.52 23.08 -2.79
C ARG A 102 3.17 23.29 -1.42
N ASN A 103 2.55 24.04 -0.52
CA ASN A 103 3.23 24.50 0.69
C ASN A 103 3.36 23.36 1.72
N TRP A 104 2.25 22.81 2.21
CA TRP A 104 2.28 21.77 3.25
C TRP A 104 2.75 20.40 2.75
N ARG A 105 2.60 20.06 1.45
CA ARG A 105 3.08 18.76 0.92
C ARG A 105 4.59 18.64 0.97
N GLN A 106 5.30 19.75 0.87
CA GLN A 106 6.77 19.78 0.95
C GLN A 106 7.26 19.74 2.40
N GLU A 107 6.42 20.08 3.37
CA GLU A 107 6.76 20.06 4.79
C GLU A 107 6.64 18.66 5.41
N LEU A 108 5.92 17.76 4.75
CA LEU A 108 5.63 16.42 5.24
C LEU A 108 6.26 15.33 4.39
N ARG A 109 6.60 14.21 5.03
CA ARG A 109 6.96 13.00 4.30
C ARG A 109 5.70 12.33 3.75
N PRO A 110 5.68 11.91 2.48
CA PRO A 110 4.59 11.09 1.97
C PRO A 110 4.50 9.76 2.72
N GLY A 111 3.29 9.22 2.82
CA GLY A 111 2.98 8.02 3.59
C GLY A 111 2.88 6.73 2.77
N LEU A 112 3.22 5.60 3.39
CA LEU A 112 2.78 4.29 2.91
C LEU A 112 1.26 4.16 2.95
N THR A 113 0.66 4.65 4.03
CA THR A 113 -0.78 4.83 4.20
C THR A 113 -1.11 6.27 4.58
N GLY A 114 -2.38 6.67 4.52
CA GLY A 114 -2.81 8.03 4.81
C GLY A 114 -4.31 8.15 4.99
N LEU A 115 -4.76 9.27 5.55
CA LEU A 115 -6.18 9.52 5.83
C LEU A 115 -7.02 9.38 4.55
N ALA A 116 -6.57 10.01 3.46
CA ALA A 116 -7.20 9.90 2.14
C ALA A 116 -7.35 8.45 1.68
N GLN A 117 -6.32 7.62 1.85
CA GLN A 117 -6.34 6.23 1.36
C GLN A 117 -7.27 5.33 2.16
N VAL A 118 -7.40 5.60 3.46
CA VAL A 118 -8.24 4.83 4.37
C VAL A 118 -9.71 5.25 4.23
N ARG A 119 -9.98 6.55 4.00
CA ARG A 119 -11.33 7.11 3.82
C ARG A 119 -11.83 7.15 2.39
N ALA A 120 -11.00 7.00 1.37
CA ALA A 120 -11.43 6.90 -0.04
C ALA A 120 -12.42 5.74 -0.32
N ARG A 121 -12.74 4.91 0.67
CA ARG A 121 -13.70 3.81 0.59
C ARG A 121 -15.08 4.14 1.17
N SER A 122 -15.31 5.30 1.81
CA SER A 122 -16.63 5.65 2.35
C SER A 122 -17.60 6.19 1.31
N GLY A 123 -17.12 6.66 0.16
CA GLY A 123 -17.97 7.18 -0.92
C GLY A 123 -18.68 8.48 -0.58
N MET A 124 -18.23 9.22 0.45
CA MET A 124 -18.83 10.51 0.81
C MET A 124 -18.28 11.64 -0.08
N PRO A 125 -19.09 12.67 -0.41
CA PRO A 125 -18.66 13.81 -1.22
C PRO A 125 -17.46 14.57 -0.64
N TRP A 126 -17.31 14.56 0.69
CA TRP A 126 -16.22 15.23 1.42
C TRP A 126 -14.93 14.40 1.50
N ASP A 127 -14.89 13.19 0.92
CA ASP A 127 -13.71 12.31 0.89
C ASP A 127 -12.80 12.62 -0.30
N GLU A 128 -12.77 13.87 -0.76
CA GLU A 128 -11.87 14.28 -1.82
C GLU A 128 -10.42 14.08 -1.32
N PRO A 129 -9.59 13.24 -2.00
CA PRO A 129 -8.29 12.85 -1.47
C PRO A 129 -7.38 14.03 -1.13
N ALA A 130 -7.49 15.12 -1.89
CA ALA A 130 -6.73 16.34 -1.66
C ALA A 130 -7.12 17.04 -0.34
N LEU A 131 -8.41 17.13 -0.04
CA LEU A 131 -8.92 17.74 1.20
C LEU A 131 -8.55 16.89 2.43
N LEU A 132 -8.63 15.57 2.32
CA LEU A 132 -8.23 14.67 3.39
C LEU A 132 -6.72 14.70 3.66
N ASP A 133 -5.90 14.80 2.60
CA ASP A 133 -4.46 14.97 2.77
C ASP A 133 -4.12 16.34 3.38
N ALA A 134 -4.83 17.41 3.01
CA ALA A 134 -4.65 18.74 3.60
C ALA A 134 -5.08 18.79 5.08
N TYR A 135 -6.23 18.22 5.41
CA TYR A 135 -6.68 18.08 6.80
C TYR A 135 -5.67 17.31 7.64
N TYR A 136 -5.14 16.21 7.11
CA TYR A 136 -4.09 15.47 7.77
C TYR A 136 -2.84 16.33 7.97
N ALA A 137 -2.46 17.15 6.99
CA ALA A 137 -1.27 17.99 7.11
C ALA A 137 -1.39 19.04 8.23
N GLU A 138 -2.57 19.59 8.44
CA GLU A 138 -2.84 20.54 9.52
C GLU A 138 -2.94 19.87 10.90
N HIS A 139 -3.42 18.63 10.97
CA HIS A 139 -3.77 17.95 12.23
C HIS A 139 -2.91 16.72 12.54
N HIS A 140 -1.79 16.53 11.83
CA HIS A 140 -0.97 15.35 11.99
C HIS A 140 -0.41 15.25 13.41
N GLY A 141 -0.49 14.05 13.98
CA GLY A 141 -0.01 13.76 15.33
C GLY A 141 0.03 12.25 15.55
N THR A 142 0.73 11.82 16.59
CA THR A 142 0.93 10.39 16.89
C THR A 142 -0.38 9.63 17.10
N GLY A 143 -1.38 10.26 17.73
CA GLY A 143 -2.71 9.67 17.92
C GLY A 143 -3.46 9.44 16.61
N LEU A 144 -3.47 10.44 15.72
CA LEU A 144 -4.09 10.32 14.39
C LEU A 144 -3.36 9.27 13.54
N ASP A 145 -2.03 9.22 13.60
CA ASP A 145 -1.23 8.20 12.92
C ASP A 145 -1.61 6.79 13.37
N LEU A 146 -1.68 6.56 14.68
CA LEU A 146 -2.08 5.27 15.26
C LEU A 146 -3.49 4.87 14.82
N ALA A 147 -4.43 5.82 14.80
CA ALA A 147 -5.79 5.57 14.33
C ALA A 147 -5.81 5.18 12.84
N ILE A 148 -5.06 5.89 11.99
CA ILE A 148 -4.95 5.58 10.55
C ILE A 148 -4.29 4.21 10.34
N LEU A 149 -3.22 3.89 11.08
CA LEU A 149 -2.57 2.58 11.02
C LEU A 149 -3.51 1.45 11.43
N ALA A 150 -4.24 1.61 12.54
CA ALA A 150 -5.20 0.63 13.03
C ALA A 150 -6.32 0.41 12.00
N GLN A 151 -6.85 1.49 11.42
CA GLN A 151 -7.90 1.41 10.42
C GLN A 151 -7.39 0.77 9.12
N SER A 152 -6.17 1.10 8.69
CA SER A 152 -5.52 0.48 7.52
C SER A 152 -5.31 -1.02 7.75
N ALA A 153 -4.79 -1.43 8.91
CA ALA A 153 -4.64 -2.83 9.30
C ALA A 153 -5.98 -3.58 9.31
N ARG A 154 -7.03 -2.97 9.87
CA ARG A 154 -8.39 -3.53 9.88
C ARG A 154 -8.93 -3.77 8.47
N ILE A 155 -8.74 -2.82 7.54
CA ILE A 155 -9.16 -2.96 6.14
C ILE A 155 -8.44 -4.14 5.47
N GLN A 156 -7.14 -4.26 5.69
CA GLN A 156 -6.32 -5.32 5.09
C GLN A 156 -6.68 -6.70 5.68
N LEU A 157 -6.88 -6.79 6.99
CA LEU A 157 -7.33 -8.01 7.66
C LEU A 157 -8.71 -8.44 7.16
N ARG A 158 -9.67 -7.51 7.08
CA ARG A 158 -11.00 -7.81 6.52
C ARG A 158 -10.88 -8.32 5.09
N THR A 159 -10.07 -7.66 4.25
CA THR A 159 -9.88 -8.07 2.85
C THR A 159 -9.28 -9.47 2.75
N ALA A 160 -8.29 -9.79 3.60
CA ALA A 160 -7.68 -11.12 3.66
C ALA A 160 -8.69 -12.19 4.08
N LEU A 161 -9.45 -11.96 5.15
CA LEU A 161 -10.47 -12.89 5.67
C LEU A 161 -11.58 -13.15 4.64
N HIS A 162 -12.08 -12.11 3.97
CA HIS A 162 -13.07 -12.27 2.89
C HIS A 162 -12.49 -13.04 1.69
N GLY A 163 -11.21 -12.85 1.38
CA GLY A 163 -10.50 -13.63 0.37
C GLY A 163 -10.43 -15.12 0.70
N LEU A 164 -10.13 -15.46 1.95
CA LEU A 164 -10.09 -16.84 2.45
C LEU A 164 -11.49 -17.49 2.41
N ALA A 165 -12.52 -16.77 2.88
CA ALA A 165 -13.89 -17.26 2.88
C ALA A 165 -14.42 -17.57 1.47
N ARG A 166 -14.10 -16.71 0.48
CA ARG A 166 -14.48 -16.96 -0.93
C ARG A 166 -13.76 -18.16 -1.54
N ARG A 167 -12.47 -18.35 -1.25
CA ARG A 167 -11.73 -19.55 -1.70
C ARG A 167 -12.33 -20.84 -1.17
N ARG A 168 -12.76 -20.85 0.10
CA ARG A 168 -13.42 -22.01 0.72
C ARG A 168 -14.76 -22.33 0.04
N LYS A 169 -15.58 -21.33 -0.27
CA LYS A 169 -16.86 -21.52 -0.99
C LYS A 169 -16.66 -21.99 -2.44
N ALA A 170 -15.67 -21.45 -3.15
CA ALA A 170 -15.36 -21.89 -4.51
C ALA A 170 -14.90 -23.36 -4.55
N HIS A 171 -14.11 -23.80 -3.57
CA HIS A 171 -13.65 -25.18 -3.47
C HIS A 171 -14.80 -26.17 -3.18
N LEU A 172 -15.82 -25.76 -2.41
CA LEU A 172 -17.01 -26.56 -2.12
C LEU A 172 -17.97 -26.68 -3.32
N SER A 173 -18.04 -25.66 -4.18
CA SER A 173 -18.88 -25.66 -5.38
C SER A 173 -18.32 -26.55 -6.50
N ASP A 174 -17.00 -26.70 -6.59
CA ASP A 174 -16.32 -27.50 -7.62
C ASP A 174 -16.51 -29.01 -7.40
N THR A 175 -16.79 -29.43 -6.17
CA THR A 175 -17.08 -30.82 -5.79
C THR A 175 -18.48 -31.31 -6.19
N ASN A 176 -19.40 -30.43 -6.61
CA ASN A 176 -20.83 -30.77 -6.78
C ASN A 176 -21.33 -30.89 -8.24
N HIS A 177 -20.47 -30.79 -9.26
CA HIS A 177 -20.89 -30.83 -10.67
C HIS A 177 -20.37 -32.00 -11.51
N ARG A 178 -19.80 -33.05 -10.90
CA ARG A 178 -19.63 -34.35 -11.60
C ARG A 178 -20.77 -35.29 -11.25
N LEU A 179 -21.95 -35.06 -11.83
CA LEU A 179 -22.92 -36.14 -11.95
C LEU A 179 -22.40 -37.13 -13.00
N PRO A 180 -22.46 -38.45 -12.75
CA PRO A 180 -22.08 -39.44 -13.75
C PRO A 180 -23.00 -39.30 -14.96
N ARG A 181 -22.42 -39.11 -16.14
CA ARG A 181 -23.16 -39.19 -17.40
C ARG A 181 -23.75 -40.60 -17.46
N TYR A 182 -25.07 -40.72 -17.42
CA TYR A 182 -25.74 -41.94 -17.83
C TYR A 182 -25.43 -42.16 -19.31
N SER A 183 -24.65 -43.20 -19.57
CA SER A 183 -24.50 -43.80 -20.88
C SER A 183 -25.80 -44.53 -21.19
N THR A 184 -26.72 -43.90 -21.91
CA THR A 184 -27.78 -44.63 -22.60
C THR A 184 -27.15 -45.29 -23.81
N ALA A 185 -26.81 -46.56 -23.65
CA ALA A 185 -26.74 -47.50 -24.75
C ALA A 185 -28.18 -47.84 -25.15
N GLU A 186 -28.49 -47.66 -26.43
CA GLU A 186 -29.36 -48.44 -27.33
C GLU A 186 -29.83 -47.57 -28.50
#